data_AF-D2Q999-F1
#
_entry.id   AF-D2Q999-F1
#
_cell.length_a   1.000
_cell.length_b   1.000
_cell.length_c   1.000
_cell.angle_alpha   90.00
_cell.angle_beta   90.00
_cell.angle_gamma   90.00
#
_symmetry.space_group_name_H-M   'P 1'
#
loop_
_entity.id
_entity.type
_entity.pdbx_description
1 polymer ?
#
loop_
_entity_poly.entity_id
_entity_poly.type
_entity_poly.pdbx_seq_one_letter_code
_entity_poly.pdbx_strand_id
1 'polypeptide(L)' 'MSLQETHRYDDIIDLPHCQSRTHAHMSTHNRAAQFMPFAALTGYGDIIRQTAESSNAAVERANAPVNLEDGYFSA' A
#
# COMPACT_ATOMS: atom_id res chain seq x y z
N MET A 1 -24.66 8.40 -7.52
CA MET A 1 -24.40 7.79 -8.84
C MET A 1 -24.73 6.31 -8.73
N SER A 2 -25.85 5.85 -9.29
CA SER A 2 -26.11 4.41 -9.37
C SER A 2 -25.30 3.83 -10.53
N LEU A 3 -24.53 2.77 -10.27
CA LEU A 3 -23.90 1.99 -11.33
C LEU A 3 -25.00 1.12 -11.94
N GLN A 4 -25.41 1.44 -13.16
CA GLN A 4 -26.32 0.59 -13.93
C GLN A 4 -25.53 -0.60 -14.45
N GLU A 5 -26.07 -1.81 -14.25
CA GLU A 5 -25.48 -3.03 -14.77
C GLU A 5 -25.68 -3.08 -16.29
N THR A 6 -24.60 -3.30 -17.05
CA THR A 6 -24.65 -3.32 -18.52
C THR A 6 -23.98 -4.59 -19.05
N HIS A 7 -24.72 -5.39 -19.81
CA HIS A 7 -24.26 -6.64 -20.44
C HIS A 7 -23.55 -6.43 -21.79
N ARG A 8 -22.95 -5.24 -22.00
CA ARG A 8 -22.47 -4.79 -23.31
C ARG A 8 -21.26 -5.58 -23.83
N TYR A 9 -20.56 -6.29 -22.94
CA TYR A 9 -19.28 -6.95 -23.24
C TYR A 9 -19.27 -8.42 -22.78
N ASP A 10 -20.44 -8.99 -22.48
CA ASP A 10 -20.56 -10.37 -21.98
C ASP A 10 -20.05 -11.39 -23.01
N ASP A 11 -20.11 -11.03 -24.29
CA ASP A 11 -19.62 -11.82 -25.43
C ASP A 11 -18.09 -11.93 -25.51
N ILE A 12 -17.34 -11.09 -24.78
CA ILE A 12 -15.87 -11.08 -24.81
C ILE A 12 -15.20 -11.55 -23.50
N ILE A 13 -15.97 -11.82 -22.43
CA ILE A 13 -15.43 -12.19 -21.12
C ILE A 13 -14.70 -13.55 -21.17
N ASP A 14 -15.26 -14.51 -21.89
CA ASP A 14 -14.73 -15.88 -21.98
C ASP A 14 -13.80 -16.10 -23.19
N LEU A 15 -13.48 -15.04 -23.94
CA LEU A 15 -12.58 -15.16 -25.08
C LEU A 15 -11.15 -15.47 -24.62
N PRO A 16 -10.42 -16.32 -25.35
CA PRO A 16 -9.04 -16.63 -25.03
C PRO A 16 -8.19 -15.36 -25.03
N HIS A 17 -7.39 -15.18 -23.98
CA HIS A 17 -6.48 -14.05 -23.89
C HIS A 17 -5.42 -14.14 -25.00
N CYS A 18 -5.29 -13.08 -25.80
CA CYS A 18 -4.28 -13.01 -26.85
C CYS A 18 -2.88 -13.01 -26.24
N GLN A 19 -2.11 -14.06 -26.52
CA GLN A 19 -0.69 -14.15 -26.15
C GLN A 19 0.16 -13.82 -27.38
N SER A 20 1.24 -13.04 -27.17
CA SER A 20 2.14 -12.72 -28.28
C SER A 20 2.84 -13.98 -28.76
N ARG A 21 2.83 -14.21 -30.09
CA ARG A 21 3.56 -15.33 -30.72
C ARG A 21 5.05 -15.03 -30.92
N THR A 22 5.42 -13.75 -30.91
CA THR A 22 6.75 -13.28 -31.31
C THR A 22 7.56 -12.75 -30.13
N HIS A 23 6.90 -12.09 -29.17
CA HIS A 23 7.59 -11.48 -28.04
C HIS A 23 7.33 -12.27 -26.77
N ALA A 24 8.41 -12.72 -26.12
CA ALA A 24 8.32 -13.38 -24.84
C ALA A 24 7.73 -12.45 -23.77
N HIS A 25 6.87 -12.98 -22.91
CA HIS A 25 6.33 -12.23 -21.79
C HIS A 25 7.42 -11.96 -20.75
N MET A 26 7.36 -10.78 -20.15
CA MET A 26 8.25 -10.41 -19.06
C MET A 26 8.04 -11.34 -17.85
N SER A 27 9.13 -11.82 -17.25
CA SER A 27 9.05 -12.64 -16.03
C SER A 27 8.39 -11.87 -14.87
N THR A 28 7.81 -12.57 -13.90
CA THR A 28 7.21 -11.95 -12.71
C THR A 28 8.23 -11.12 -11.93
N HIS A 29 9.47 -11.60 -11.84
CA HIS A 29 10.56 -10.86 -11.20
C HIS A 29 10.87 -9.54 -11.92
N ASN A 30 11.00 -9.57 -13.25
CA ASN A 30 11.26 -8.35 -14.03
C ASN A 30 10.08 -7.39 -13.99
N ARG A 31 8.84 -7.89 -13.91
CA ARG A 31 7.65 -7.05 -13.66
C ARG A 31 7.70 -6.37 -12.29
N ALA A 32 8.10 -7.08 -11.25
CA ALA A 32 8.25 -6.51 -9.90
C ALA A 32 9.30 -5.38 -9.87
N ALA A 33 10.37 -5.51 -10.65
CA ALA A 33 11.40 -4.47 -10.75
C ALA A 33 10.89 -3.12 -11.28
N GLN A 34 9.79 -3.09 -12.04
CA GLN A 34 9.16 -1.82 -12.45
C GLN A 34 8.65 -1.01 -11.25
N PHE A 35 8.28 -1.69 -10.16
CA PHE A 35 7.86 -1.11 -8.89
C PHE A 35 9.02 -0.94 -7.90
N MET A 36 10.26 -0.98 -8.39
CA MET A 36 11.46 -0.77 -7.58
C MET A 36 12.17 0.58 -7.85
N PRO A 37 11.48 1.72 -8.05
CA PRO A 37 12.15 3.00 -8.33
C PRO A 37 13.08 3.46 -7.20
N PHE A 38 12.91 2.91 -5.99
CA PHE A 38 13.74 3.20 -4.82
C PHE A 38 14.69 2.07 -4.41
N ALA A 39 14.71 0.93 -5.12
CA ALA A 39 15.60 -0.17 -4.73
C ALA A 39 17.08 0.15 -4.90
N ALA A 40 17.42 1.11 -5.78
CA ALA A 40 18.77 1.63 -5.92
C ALA A 40 19.16 2.59 -4.78
N LEU A 41 18.20 3.09 -3.99
CA LEU A 41 18.45 3.92 -2.81
C LEU A 41 18.90 3.03 -1.64
N THR A 42 20.13 2.53 -1.74
CA THR A 42 20.80 1.88 -0.62
C THR A 42 21.14 2.92 0.45
N GLY A 43 21.16 2.52 1.73
CA GLY A 43 21.53 3.41 2.84
C GLY A 43 20.39 4.17 3.55
N TYR A 44 19.14 4.08 3.08
CA TYR A 44 17.99 4.68 3.79
C TYR A 44 17.39 3.81 4.89
N GLY A 45 17.90 2.59 5.08
CA GLY A 45 17.36 1.63 6.06
C GLY A 45 17.33 2.20 7.48
N ASP A 46 18.39 2.91 7.89
CA ASP A 46 18.45 3.52 9.22
C ASP A 46 17.44 4.67 9.39
N ILE A 47 17.25 5.50 8.37
CA ILE A 47 16.28 6.60 8.39
C ILE A 47 14.86 6.05 8.47
N ILE A 48 14.55 5.02 7.68
CA ILE A 48 13.25 4.34 7.70
C ILE A 48 12.98 3.74 9.08
N ARG A 49 13.97 3.07 9.67
CA ARG A 49 13.87 2.47 11.01
C ARG A 49 13.63 3.53 12.08
N GLN A 50 14.43 4.60 12.12
CA GLN A 50 14.28 5.67 13.09
C GLN A 50 12.93 6.40 12.97
N THR A 51 12.46 6.59 11.73
CA THR A 51 11.14 7.18 11.45
C THR A 51 10.02 6.27 11.95
N ALA A 52 10.13 4.95 11.75
CA ALA A 52 9.17 3.97 12.25
C ALA A 52 9.11 3.96 13.79
N GLU A 53 10.27 3.99 14.46
CA GLU A 53 10.36 4.08 15.93
C GLU A 53 9.66 5.34 16.46
N SER A 54 9.93 6.50 15.83
CA SER A 54 9.32 7.78 16.21
C SER A 54 7.80 7.79 16.01
N SER A 55 7.33 7.19 14.90
CA SER A 55 5.92 7.05 14.58
C SER A 55 5.20 6.16 15.59
N ASN A 56 5.75 4.98 15.89
CA ASN A 56 5.18 4.08 16.88
C ASN A 56 5.09 4.73 18.26
N ALA A 57 6.14 5.42 18.71
CA ALA A 57 6.12 6.13 19.98
C ALA A 57 5.05 7.23 20.03
N ALA A 58 4.81 7.93 18.92
CA ALA A 58 3.75 8.92 18.82
C ALA A 58 2.36 8.27 18.89
N VAL A 59 2.15 7.14 18.22
CA VAL A 59 0.91 6.35 18.25
C VAL A 59 0.66 5.81 19.66
N GLU A 60 1.67 5.25 20.32
CA GLU A 60 1.57 4.76 21.70
C GLU A 60 1.21 5.89 22.68
N ARG A 61 1.83 7.07 22.56
CA ARG A 61 1.48 8.24 23.37
C ARG A 61 0.05 8.70 23.13
N ALA A 62 -0.40 8.73 21.88
CA ALA A 62 -1.76 9.13 21.54
C ALA A 62 -2.81 8.14 22.05
N ASN A 63 -2.46 6.84 22.08
CA ASN A 63 -3.32 5.77 22.59
C ASN A 63 -3.18 5.55 24.10
N ALA A 64 -2.23 6.19 24.76
CA ALA A 64 -2.06 6.08 26.20
C ALA A 64 -3.32 6.62 26.90
N PRO A 65 -3.86 5.88 27.89
CA PRO A 65 -5.01 6.36 28.64
C PRO A 65 -4.64 7.67 29.35
N VAL A 66 -5.49 8.68 29.20
CA VAL A 66 -5.36 9.95 29.92
C VAL A 66 -5.45 9.66 31.42
N ASN A 67 -4.50 10.17 32.20
CA ASN A 67 -4.54 10.01 33.65
C ASN A 67 -5.67 10.90 34.21
N LEU A 68 -6.72 10.30 34.78
CA LEU A 68 -7.87 11.04 35.31
C LEU A 68 -7.53 11.85 36.57
N GLU A 69 -6.38 11.60 37.21
CA GLU A 69 -5.97 12.33 38.42
C GLU A 69 -5.41 13.73 38.15
N ASP A 70 -4.94 14.03 36.94
CA ASP A 70 -4.33 15.32 36.58
C ASP A 70 -5.36 16.42 36.19
N GLY A 71 -6.63 16.22 36.53
CA GLY A 71 -7.62 17.30 36.61
C GLY A 71 -8.37 17.62 35.31
N TYR A 72 -9.58 17.10 35.22
CA TYR A 72 -10.69 17.81 34.54
C TYR A 72 -11.73 18.09 35.62
N PHE A 73 -11.87 19.36 36.00
CA PHE A 73 -12.76 19.91 37.03
C PHE A 73 -12.34 19.72 38.50
N SER A 74 -11.52 20.64 38.99
CA SER A 74 -11.66 21.12 40.36
C SER A 74 -12.97 21.93 40.45
N ALA A 75 -13.91 21.46 41.27
CA ALA A 75 -15.12 22.19 41.65
C ALA A 75 -14.81 23.37 42.58
#